data_AF-A3EXU5-F1
#
_entry.id   AF-A3EXU5-F1
#
_cell.length_a   1.000
_cell.length_b   1.000
_cell.length_c   1.000
_cell.angle_alpha   90.00
_cell.angle_beta   90.00
_cell.angle_gamma   90.00
#
_symmetry.space_group_name_H-M   'P 1'
#
loop_
_entity.id
_entity.type
_entity.pdbx_description
1 polymer ?
#
loop_
_entity_poly.entity_id
_entity_poly.type
_entity_poly.pdbx_seq_one_letter_code
_entity_poly.pdbx_strand_id
1 'polypeptide(L)'
;PKSFNDRIDAHLMYMIKSCSNLHTLVIRERISTATILNLVLTADNLKYLYVRRNAVILRNDWPKHPANEDYDWIKSSSQSYEKTEQQVSRIFGYKWKMLSDREFKLINPELHV
;
A
#
# COMPACT_ATOMS: atom_id res chain seq x y z
N PRO A 1 -1.23 4.22 19.20
CA PRO A 1 -0.67 3.69 17.93
C PRO A 1 0.47 4.59 17.43
N LYS A 2 1.60 4.02 16.96
CA LYS A 2 2.76 4.78 16.47
C LYS A 2 2.38 5.73 15.32
N SER A 3 3.04 6.89 15.24
CA SER A 3 2.80 7.88 14.18
C SER A 3 3.27 7.36 12.81
N PHE A 4 2.88 8.04 11.72
CA PHE A 4 3.34 7.70 10.36
C PHE A 4 4.88 7.69 10.26
N ASN A 5 5.54 8.68 10.86
CA ASN A 5 7.01 8.82 10.82
C ASN A 5 7.73 7.76 11.65
N ASP A 6 7.09 7.24 12.71
CA ASP A 6 7.68 6.19 13.55
C ASP A 6 7.50 4.78 12.95
N ARG A 7 6.70 4.67 11.88
CA ARG A 7 6.46 3.42 11.14
C ARG A 7 7.26 3.44 9.84
N ILE A 8 7.24 2.31 9.14
CA ILE A 8 7.96 2.17 7.88
C ILE A 8 7.31 2.95 6.73
N ASP A 9 6.10 3.49 6.92
CA ASP A 9 5.31 4.15 5.88
C ASP A 9 6.12 5.22 5.10
N ALA A 10 6.82 6.12 5.80
CA ALA A 10 7.66 7.15 5.16
C ALA A 10 8.81 6.55 4.33
N HIS A 11 9.44 5.49 4.84
CA HIS A 11 10.55 4.81 4.17
C HIS A 11 10.07 4.05 2.92
N LEU A 12 8.88 3.44 2.97
CA LEU A 12 8.28 2.77 1.81
C LEU A 12 8.00 3.76 0.68
N MET A 13 7.52 4.97 1.01
CA MET A 13 7.31 6.03 0.01
C MET A 13 8.61 6.46 -0.63
N TYR A 14 9.65 6.66 0.17
CA TYR A 14 10.97 7.01 -0.34
C TYR A 14 11.53 5.92 -1.26
N MET A 15 11.41 4.65 -0.85
CA MET A 15 11.84 3.49 -1.62
C MET A 15 11.13 3.43 -2.99
N ILE A 16 9.80 3.54 -3.02
CA ILE A 16 9.05 3.46 -4.28
C ILE A 16 9.37 4.61 -5.23
N LYS A 17 9.58 5.82 -4.72
CA LYS A 17 10.04 6.95 -5.55
C LYS A 17 11.46 6.74 -6.08
N SER A 18 12.30 6.01 -5.36
CA SER A 18 13.70 5.76 -5.75
C SER A 18 13.85 4.54 -6.66
N CYS A 19 12.94 3.57 -6.59
CA CYS A 19 13.01 2.30 -7.29
C CYS A 19 11.98 2.24 -8.43
N SER A 20 12.26 2.94 -9.53
CA SER A 20 11.35 3.02 -10.69
C SER A 20 11.02 1.65 -11.31
N ASN A 21 11.91 0.66 -11.20
CA ASN A 21 11.72 -0.68 -11.75
C ASN A 21 11.16 -1.69 -10.73
N LEU A 22 10.65 -1.23 -9.58
CA LEU A 22 10.11 -2.13 -8.55
C LEU A 22 8.85 -2.82 -9.05
N HIS A 23 8.97 -4.11 -9.36
CA HIS A 23 7.89 -4.92 -9.92
C HIS A 23 7.03 -5.63 -8.87
N THR A 24 7.67 -6.14 -7.81
CA THR A 24 7.03 -6.93 -6.74
C THR A 24 7.41 -6.36 -5.38
N LEU A 25 6.42 -6.10 -4.52
CA LEU A 25 6.61 -5.64 -3.15
C LEU A 25 5.83 -6.49 -2.16
N VAL A 26 6.52 -6.97 -1.12
CA VAL A 26 5.93 -7.71 0.00
C VAL A 26 6.11 -6.89 1.28
N ILE A 27 5.03 -6.61 1.99
CA ILE A 27 5.04 -5.82 3.22
C ILE A 27 4.48 -6.64 4.38
N ARG A 28 5.32 -6.86 5.39
CA ARG A 28 4.97 -7.56 6.63
C ARG A 28 4.67 -6.58 7.77
N GLU A 29 5.27 -5.42 7.71
CA GLU A 29 5.31 -4.37 8.70
C GLU A 29 3.96 -3.65 8.83
N ARG A 30 3.77 -2.95 9.94
CA ARG A 30 2.54 -2.22 10.21
C ARG A 30 2.48 -0.93 9.39
N ILE A 31 1.47 -0.80 8.52
CA ILE A 31 1.26 0.35 7.63
C ILE A 31 -0.21 0.80 7.64
N SER A 32 -0.53 2.01 7.16
CA SER A 32 -1.91 2.47 7.04
C SER A 32 -2.56 2.11 5.69
N THR A 33 -3.89 2.14 5.65
CA THR A 33 -4.66 2.03 4.39
C THR A 33 -4.33 3.17 3.43
N ALA A 34 -4.10 4.39 3.93
CA ALA A 34 -3.66 5.49 3.08
C ALA A 34 -2.26 5.25 2.48
N THR A 35 -1.34 4.65 3.22
CA THR A 35 -0.03 4.26 2.68
C THR A 35 -0.19 3.29 1.51
N ILE A 36 -1.03 2.26 1.62
CA ILE A 36 -1.28 1.32 0.52
C ILE A 36 -1.73 2.05 -0.75
N LEU A 37 -2.67 2.98 -0.63
CA LEU A 37 -3.18 3.76 -1.77
C LEU A 37 -2.08 4.64 -2.38
N ASN A 38 -1.27 5.30 -1.55
CA ASN A 38 -0.14 6.10 -2.04
C ASN A 38 0.91 5.22 -2.75
N LEU A 39 1.19 4.00 -2.25
CA LEU A 39 2.15 3.09 -2.87
C LEU A 39 1.74 2.78 -4.32
N VAL A 40 0.48 2.39 -4.52
CA VAL A 40 -0.03 1.97 -5.83
C VAL A 40 -0.23 3.13 -6.80
N LEU A 41 -0.45 4.36 -6.30
CA LEU A 41 -0.50 5.56 -7.14
C LEU A 41 0.89 6.04 -7.56
N THR A 42 1.90 5.83 -6.72
CA THR A 42 3.27 6.35 -6.97
C THR A 42 4.14 5.36 -7.75
N ALA A 43 3.88 4.06 -7.63
CA ALA A 43 4.75 3.04 -8.20
C ALA A 43 4.34 2.66 -9.64
N ASP A 44 4.98 3.27 -10.63
CA ASP A 44 4.62 3.10 -12.06
C ASP A 44 4.69 1.65 -12.56
N ASN A 45 5.65 0.87 -12.06
CA ASN A 45 5.93 -0.49 -12.54
C ASN A 45 5.54 -1.59 -11.56
N LEU A 46 4.89 -1.25 -10.44
CA LEU A 46 4.50 -2.21 -9.42
C LEU A 46 3.32 -3.04 -9.93
N LYS A 47 3.55 -4.33 -10.15
CA LYS A 47 2.50 -5.27 -10.60
C LYS A 47 1.99 -6.16 -9.48
N TYR A 48 2.83 -6.46 -8.51
CA TYR A 48 2.49 -7.38 -7.43
C TYR A 48 2.74 -6.75 -6.07
N LEU A 49 1.66 -6.53 -5.31
CA LEU A 49 1.73 -6.04 -3.94
C LEU A 49 1.13 -7.07 -2.98
N TYR A 50 1.90 -7.51 -2.00
CA TYR A 50 1.46 -8.44 -0.97
C TYR A 50 1.49 -7.78 0.39
N VAL A 51 0.33 -7.63 1.03
CA VAL A 51 0.21 -6.95 2.33
C VAL A 51 -0.54 -7.84 3.31
N ARG A 52 0.00 -8.00 4.51
CA ARG A 52 -0.65 -8.72 5.61
C ARG A 52 -1.76 -7.88 6.23
N ARG A 53 -3.02 -8.30 6.12
CA ARG A 53 -4.22 -7.57 6.60
C ARG A 53 -4.15 -7.17 8.08
N ASN A 54 -3.68 -8.07 8.95
CA ASN A 54 -3.58 -7.80 10.40
C ASN A 54 -2.54 -6.73 10.77
N ALA A 55 -1.62 -6.43 9.85
CA ALA A 55 -0.64 -5.36 10.01
C ALA A 55 -1.14 -4.03 9.43
N VAL A 56 -2.31 -3.98 8.80
CA VAL A 56 -2.85 -2.74 8.24
C VAL A 56 -3.71 -2.03 9.28
N ILE A 57 -3.50 -0.72 9.44
CA ILE A 57 -4.38 0.14 10.23
C ILE A 57 -5.28 0.97 9.33
N LEU A 58 -6.54 1.06 9.72
CA LEU A 58 -7.51 1.94 9.08
C LEU A 58 -7.24 3.40 9.47
N ARG A 59 -6.49 4.12 8.63
CA ARG A 59 -6.08 5.49 8.93
C ARG A 59 -5.69 6.25 7.67
N ASN A 60 -6.10 7.51 7.61
CA ASN A 60 -5.51 8.49 6.71
C ASN A 60 -4.54 9.37 7.49
N ASP A 61 -3.28 8.99 7.53
CA ASP A 61 -2.19 9.74 8.17
C ASP A 61 -1.23 10.38 7.17
N TRP A 62 -1.64 10.45 5.90
CA TRP A 62 -0.94 11.24 4.90
C TRP A 62 -1.21 12.73 5.13
N PRO A 63 -0.19 13.59 5.21
CA PRO A 63 -0.41 15.02 5.35
C PRO A 63 -1.05 15.59 4.08
N LYS A 64 -2.08 16.44 4.26
CA LYS A 64 -2.64 17.22 3.14
C LYS A 64 -1.57 18.19 2.64
N HIS A 65 -1.22 18.08 1.36
CA HIS A 65 -0.32 19.01 0.69
C HIS A 65 -1.03 19.60 -0.54
N PRO A 66 -0.89 20.90 -0.85
CA PRO A 66 -1.58 21.53 -1.98
C PRO A 66 -1.29 20.87 -3.33
N ALA A 67 -0.10 20.28 -3.50
CA ALA A 67 0.30 19.55 -4.71
C ALA A 67 -0.22 18.10 -4.79
N ASN A 68 -0.88 17.59 -3.74
CA ASN A 68 -1.43 16.23 -3.76
C ASN A 68 -2.88 16.27 -4.23
N GLU A 69 -3.07 16.27 -5.55
CA GLU A 69 -4.39 16.27 -6.19
C GLU A 69 -5.25 15.07 -5.76
N ASP A 70 -4.60 13.92 -5.51
CA ASP A 70 -5.28 12.69 -5.09
C ASP A 70 -5.69 12.66 -3.61
N TYR A 71 -5.40 13.70 -2.81
CA TYR A 71 -5.59 13.65 -1.36
C TYR A 71 -7.03 13.31 -0.95
N ASP A 72 -8.03 13.94 -1.58
CA ASP A 72 -9.43 13.72 -1.23
C ASP A 72 -9.90 12.31 -1.68
N TRP A 73 -9.38 11.82 -2.81
CA TRP A 73 -9.61 10.45 -3.25
C TRP A 73 -9.00 9.43 -2.27
N ILE A 74 -7.75 9.63 -1.83
CA ILE A 74 -7.08 8.79 -0.84
C ILE A 74 -7.88 8.79 0.46
N LYS A 75 -8.24 9.99 0.95
CA LYS A 75 -8.98 10.17 2.20
C LYS A 75 -10.31 9.43 2.20
N SER A 76 -11.03 9.42 1.09
CA SER A 76 -12.32 8.72 0.95
C SER A 76 -12.15 7.21 0.79
N SER A 77 -11.11 6.78 0.07
CA SER A 77 -10.82 5.39 -0.24
C SER A 77 -10.22 4.63 0.95
N SER A 78 -9.48 5.31 1.82
CA SER A 78 -8.80 4.73 2.98
C SER A 78 -9.73 4.47 4.19
N GLN A 79 -11.03 4.77 4.08
CA GLN A 79 -12.00 4.71 5.18
C GLN A 79 -12.53 3.32 5.50
N SER A 80 -12.34 2.33 4.62
CA SER A 80 -12.56 0.93 4.96
C SER A 80 -11.55 0.04 4.24
N TYR A 81 -11.35 -1.17 4.76
CA TYR A 81 -10.50 -2.17 4.11
C TYR A 81 -11.06 -2.56 2.74
N GLU A 82 -12.39 -2.72 2.65
CA GLU A 82 -13.09 -3.13 1.44
C GLU A 82 -12.99 -2.06 0.35
N LYS A 83 -13.14 -0.78 0.70
CA LYS A 83 -12.96 0.34 -0.24
C LYS A 83 -11.51 0.42 -0.73
N THR A 84 -10.56 0.25 0.19
CA THR A 84 -9.12 0.24 -0.13
C THR A 84 -8.81 -0.88 -1.12
N GLU A 85 -9.24 -2.12 -0.82
CA GLU A 85 -9.04 -3.28 -1.69
C GLU A 85 -9.71 -3.11 -3.07
N GLN A 86 -10.90 -2.53 -3.10
CA GLN A 86 -11.60 -2.24 -4.35
C GLN A 86 -10.84 -1.24 -5.22
N GLN A 87 -10.33 -0.14 -4.63
CA GLN A 87 -9.56 0.84 -5.38
C GLN A 87 -8.23 0.28 -5.88
N VAL A 88 -7.50 -0.45 -5.03
CA VAL A 88 -6.24 -1.10 -5.43
C VAL A 88 -6.49 -2.12 -6.55
N SER A 89 -7.59 -2.89 -6.48
CA SER A 89 -7.98 -3.82 -7.54
C SER A 89 -8.22 -3.12 -8.87
N ARG A 90 -8.85 -1.94 -8.84
CA ARG A 90 -9.09 -1.13 -10.05
C ARG A 90 -7.78 -0.64 -10.66
N ILE A 91 -6.84 -0.18 -9.83
CA ILE A 91 -5.54 0.32 -10.29
C ILE A 91 -4.72 -0.81 -10.94
N PHE A 92 -4.67 -1.98 -10.32
CA PHE A 92 -3.91 -3.10 -10.88
C PHE A 92 -4.63 -3.86 -12.01
N GLY A 93 -5.93 -3.64 -12.22
CA GLY A 93 -6.71 -4.33 -13.24
C GLY A 93 -7.03 -5.81 -12.91
N TYR A 94 -6.79 -6.25 -11.67
CA TYR A 94 -7.14 -7.59 -11.20
C TYR A 94 -7.68 -7.56 -9.77
N LYS A 95 -8.31 -8.64 -9.33
CA LYS A 95 -8.84 -8.74 -7.96
C LYS A 95 -7.70 -8.80 -6.95
N TRP A 96 -7.42 -7.68 -6.30
CA TRP A 96 -6.46 -7.55 -5.23
C TRP A 96 -7.16 -7.54 -3.87
N LYS A 97 -6.56 -8.18 -2.87
CA LYS A 97 -7.01 -8.14 -1.48
C LYS A 97 -5.82 -8.21 -0.54
N MET A 98 -5.97 -7.67 0.67
CA MET A 98 -5.01 -7.91 1.73
C MET A 98 -5.08 -9.38 2.17
N LEU A 99 -3.94 -9.93 2.53
CA LEU A 99 -3.82 -11.34 2.87
C LEU A 99 -4.05 -11.57 4.36
N SER A 100 -4.81 -12.60 4.69
CA SER A 100 -4.81 -13.14 6.05
C SER A 100 -3.41 -13.65 6.43
N ASP A 101 -3.14 -13.83 7.72
CA ASP A 101 -1.84 -14.34 8.19
C ASP A 101 -1.50 -15.70 7.60
N ARG A 102 -2.50 -16.54 7.34
CA ARG A 102 -2.33 -17.85 6.70
C ARG A 102 -1.95 -17.70 5.24
N GLU A 103 -2.69 -16.90 4.48
CA GLU A 103 -2.39 -16.64 3.06
C GLU A 103 -1.03 -15.96 2.90
N PHE A 104 -0.70 -15.01 3.77
CA PHE A 104 0.58 -14.29 3.74
C PHE A 104 1.78 -15.22 3.96
N LYS A 105 1.66 -16.27 4.78
CA LYS A 105 2.73 -17.27 4.96
C LYS A 105 2.95 -18.16 3.74
N LEU A 106 1.94 -18.27 2.86
CA LEU A 106 1.96 -19.13 1.69
C LEU A 106 2.39 -18.40 0.41
N ILE A 107 2.65 -17.09 0.49
CA ILE A 107 3.15 -16.36 -0.68
C ILE A 107 4.50 -16.92 -1.11
N ASN A 108 4.66 -17.11 -2.40
CA ASN A 108 5.91 -17.48 -3.03
C ASN A 108 6.13 -16.53 -4.22
N PRO A 109 6.53 -15.28 -3.95
CA PRO A 109 6.74 -14.31 -5.02
C PRO A 109 7.87 -14.78 -5.93
N GLU A 110 7.74 -14.55 -7.23
CA GLU A 110 8.88 -14.70 -8.15
C GLU A 110 9.93 -13.67 -7.78
N LEU A 111 10.97 -14.13 -7.09
CA LEU A 111 12.17 -13.37 -6.87
C LEU A 111 12.97 -13.49 -8.18
N HIS A 112 13.05 -12.40 -8.94
CA HIS A 112 13.97 -12.36 -10.09
C HIS A 112 15.38 -12.64 -9.55
N VAL A 113 15.93 -13.81 -9.92
CA VAL A 113 17.32 -14.22 -9.68
C VAL A 113 18.20 -13.67 -10.80
#